data_AF-A0A7V0Z8Y2-F1
#
_entry.id   AF-A0A7V0Z8Y2-F1
#
_cell.length_a   1.000
_cell.length_b   1.000
_cell.length_c   1.000
_cell.angle_alpha   90.00
_cell.angle_beta   90.00
_cell.angle_gamma   90.00
#
_symmetry.space_group_name_H-M   'P 1'
#
loop_
_entity.id
_entity.type
_entity.pdbx_description
1 polymer ?
#
loop_
_entity_poly.entity_id
_entity_poly.type
_entity_poly.pdbx_seq_one_letter_code
_entity_poly.pdbx_strand_id
1 'polypeptide(L)'
;MNQIRSDDSSKPGELPPTRPLQPPQKRRWTTLILCSVIFISGGVIGAGLAVLWNTRPWPLPRRTLQERTDRLTKKIADKVDLSAEQTEQLRAIIKERLEEIESIRLEMSPKMQAQAQLLDAKITPLLDDRQKTKWKKLYAKLFRRWLNKPPTTQPATQPT
;
A
#
# COMPACT_ATOMS: atom_id res chain seq x y z
N MET A 1 -41.40 59.93 -77.23
CA MET A 1 -40.26 60.81 -76.90
C MET A 1 -40.11 60.83 -75.39
N ASN A 2 -38.96 60.65 -74.73
CA ASN A 2 -37.57 60.74 -75.16
C ASN A 2 -36.66 59.84 -74.28
N GLN A 3 -35.61 59.33 -74.94
CA GLN A 3 -34.32 58.74 -74.53
C GLN A 3 -33.99 58.67 -73.02
N ILE A 4 -33.54 57.53 -72.44
CA ILE A 4 -32.36 56.68 -72.68
C ILE A 4 -31.00 57.39 -72.48
N ARG A 5 -30.42 57.09 -71.31
CA ARG A 5 -29.01 56.76 -70.99
C ARG A 5 -27.89 57.78 -71.26
N SER A 6 -27.15 58.09 -70.18
CA SER A 6 -25.68 58.19 -69.99
C SER A 6 -25.50 58.86 -68.60
N ASP A 7 -24.65 58.50 -67.66
CA ASP A 7 -23.40 57.76 -67.70
C ASP A 7 -23.10 57.16 -66.32
N ASP A 8 -22.51 55.97 -66.36
CA ASP A 8 -21.83 55.26 -65.28
C ASP A 8 -20.34 55.60 -65.38
N SER A 9 -19.73 56.19 -64.35
CA SER A 9 -18.26 56.24 -64.20
C SER A 9 -17.82 56.62 -62.77
N SER A 10 -17.31 55.60 -62.08
CA SER A 10 -16.05 55.65 -61.34
C SER A 10 -15.98 56.40 -59.99
N LYS A 11 -16.04 55.64 -58.90
CA LYS A 11 -14.93 55.61 -57.92
C LYS A 11 -14.83 54.24 -57.23
N PRO A 12 -13.77 53.45 -57.49
CA PRO A 12 -13.53 52.18 -56.84
C PRO A 12 -12.76 52.36 -55.53
N GLY A 13 -13.17 51.62 -54.50
CA GLY A 13 -12.26 51.13 -53.47
C GLY A 13 -11.92 52.06 -52.31
N GLU A 14 -12.77 52.08 -51.28
CA GLU A 14 -12.30 52.17 -49.89
C GLU A 14 -13.14 51.20 -49.05
N LEU A 15 -12.60 49.99 -48.84
CA LEU A 15 -13.10 49.09 -47.81
C LEU A 15 -12.77 49.70 -46.44
N PRO A 16 -13.70 49.66 -45.46
CA PRO A 16 -13.40 50.11 -44.11
C PRO A 16 -12.21 49.31 -43.55
N PRO A 17 -11.32 49.91 -42.73
CA PRO A 17 -10.16 49.22 -42.21
C PRO A 17 -10.60 47.97 -41.43
N THR A 18 -10.26 46.80 -41.97
CA THR A 18 -10.46 45.51 -41.30
C THR A 18 -9.61 45.49 -40.05
N ARG A 19 -10.24 45.68 -38.89
CA ARG A 19 -9.60 45.48 -37.58
C ARG A 19 -9.14 44.02 -37.52
N PRO A 20 -7.85 43.72 -37.31
CA PRO A 20 -7.44 42.34 -37.12
C PRO A 20 -8.12 41.79 -35.86
N LEU A 21 -8.85 40.69 -36.01
CA LEU A 21 -9.45 39.95 -34.91
C LEU A 21 -8.31 39.49 -34.00
N GLN A 22 -8.15 40.14 -32.84
CA GLN A 22 -7.19 39.70 -31.84
C GLN A 22 -7.60 38.29 -31.39
N PRO A 23 -6.70 37.28 -31.47
CA PRO A 23 -7.02 35.96 -30.97
C PRO A 23 -7.27 36.06 -29.46
N PRO A 24 -8.32 35.41 -28.91
CA PRO A 24 -8.57 35.44 -27.48
C PRO A 24 -7.33 34.94 -26.76
N GLN A 25 -6.75 35.77 -25.88
CA GLN A 25 -5.63 35.39 -25.04
C GLN A 25 -6.09 34.24 -24.15
N LYS A 26 -5.89 32.99 -24.61
CA LYS A 26 -6.23 31.80 -23.84
C LYS A 26 -5.40 31.86 -22.56
N ARG A 27 -6.12 32.04 -21.46
CA ARG A 27 -5.63 32.31 -20.12
C ARG A 27 -4.80 31.10 -19.67
N ARG A 28 -3.49 31.11 -19.99
CA ARG A 28 -2.55 30.00 -19.79
C ARG A 28 -2.55 29.48 -18.34
N TRP A 29 -2.86 30.36 -17.40
CA TRP A 29 -3.08 30.05 -15.99
C TRP A 29 -4.19 29.02 -15.75
N THR A 30 -5.28 29.08 -16.50
CA THR A 30 -6.38 28.11 -16.36
C THR A 30 -5.94 26.72 -16.82
N THR A 31 -5.12 26.65 -17.88
CA THR A 31 -4.51 25.39 -18.33
C THR A 31 -3.53 24.84 -17.30
N LEU A 32 -2.69 25.68 -16.70
CA LEU A 32 -1.76 25.27 -15.64
C LEU A 32 -2.49 24.75 -14.41
N ILE A 33 -3.53 25.44 -13.95
CA ILE A 33 -4.35 24.99 -12.81
C ILE A 33 -5.00 23.63 -13.12
N LEU A 34 -5.57 23.47 -14.31
CA LEU A 34 -6.19 22.20 -14.71
C LEU A 34 -5.16 21.05 -14.74
N CYS A 35 -3.98 21.28 -15.30
CA CYS A 35 -2.89 20.30 -15.30
C CYS A 35 -2.42 19.96 -13.88
N SER A 36 -2.28 20.95 -13.00
CA SER A 36 -1.93 20.72 -11.59
C SER A 36 -2.97 19.88 -10.87
N VAL A 37 -4.27 20.14 -11.08
CA VAL A 37 -5.34 19.35 -10.45
C VAL A 37 -5.30 17.89 -10.90
N ILE A 38 -5.10 17.63 -12.19
CA ILE A 38 -4.98 16.26 -12.73
C ILE A 38 -3.72 15.57 -12.19
N PHE A 39 -2.60 16.29 -12.10
CA PHE A 39 -1.35 15.73 -11.60
C PHE A 39 -1.43 15.38 -10.11
N ILE A 40 -2.04 16.26 -9.31
CA ILE A 40 -2.27 16.04 -7.88
C ILE A 40 -3.24 14.88 -7.66
N SER A 41 -4.34 14.80 -8.42
CA SER A 41 -5.30 13.70 -8.29
C SER A 41 -4.65 12.35 -8.64
N GLY A 42 -3.89 12.29 -9.74
CA GLY A 42 -3.10 11.10 -10.10
C GLY A 42 -2.05 10.74 -9.05
N GLY A 43 -1.37 11.75 -8.48
CA GLY A 43 -0.41 11.56 -7.40
C GLY A 43 -1.02 10.98 -6.13
N VAL A 44 -2.21 11.45 -5.73
CA VAL A 44 -2.95 10.92 -4.58
C VAL A 44 -3.38 9.46 -4.80
N ILE A 45 -3.87 9.14 -6.00
CA ILE A 45 -4.26 7.76 -6.38
C ILE A 45 -3.04 6.84 -6.39
N GLY A 46 -1.94 7.27 -7.03
CA GLY A 46 -0.69 6.50 -7.12
C GLY A 46 -0.03 6.27 -5.75
N ALA A 47 0.03 7.31 -4.92
CA ALA A 47 0.54 7.20 -3.55
C ALA A 47 -0.36 6.30 -2.69
N GLY A 48 -1.68 6.40 -2.83
CA GLY A 48 -2.64 5.54 -2.15
C GLY A 48 -2.45 4.05 -2.50
N LEU A 49 -2.28 3.73 -3.79
CA LEU A 49 -1.99 2.37 -4.26
C LEU A 49 -0.64 1.85 -3.77
N ALA A 50 0.42 2.67 -3.82
CA ALA A 50 1.74 2.30 -3.33
C ALA A 50 1.75 2.01 -1.83
N VAL A 51 1.04 2.82 -1.04
CA VAL A 51 0.84 2.56 0.39
C VAL A 51 0.07 1.25 0.58
N LEU A 52 -1.06 1.05 -0.10
CA LEU A 52 -1.85 -0.19 0.01
C LEU A 52 -1.04 -1.44 -0.32
N TRP A 53 -0.17 -1.38 -1.34
CA TRP A 53 0.67 -2.50 -1.75
C TRP A 53 1.76 -2.82 -0.72
N ASN A 54 2.35 -1.78 -0.12
CA ASN A 54 3.41 -1.93 0.88
C ASN A 54 2.86 -2.28 2.28
N THR A 55 1.63 -1.88 2.60
CA THR A 55 1.01 -2.13 3.91
C THR A 55 0.13 -3.38 3.94
N ARG A 56 -0.22 -3.99 2.79
CA ARG A 56 -0.81 -5.32 2.79
C ARG A 56 0.32 -6.33 3.01
N PRO A 57 0.47 -6.94 4.19
CA PRO A 57 1.15 -8.22 4.23
C PRO A 57 0.33 -9.10 3.29
N TRP A 58 0.89 -9.53 2.16
CA TRP A 58 0.28 -10.64 1.46
C TRP A 58 0.12 -11.73 2.51
N PRO A 59 -1.12 -12.14 2.84
CA PRO A 59 -1.30 -13.28 3.68
C PRO A 59 -0.84 -14.44 2.81
N LEU A 60 0.46 -14.76 2.88
CA LEU A 60 0.89 -16.11 2.57
C LEU A 60 -0.10 -16.98 3.35
N PRO A 61 -0.90 -17.82 2.67
CA PRO A 61 -1.86 -18.67 3.35
C PRO A 61 -1.09 -19.31 4.48
N ARG A 62 -1.52 -19.12 5.74
CA ARG A 62 -0.90 -19.80 6.86
C ARG A 62 -1.11 -21.27 6.54
N ARG A 63 -0.07 -21.92 6.00
CA ARG A 63 -0.14 -23.32 5.59
C ARG A 63 -0.75 -24.10 6.73
N THR A 64 -1.74 -24.92 6.41
CA THR A 64 -2.42 -25.75 7.39
C THR A 64 -1.39 -26.65 8.06
N LEU A 65 -1.69 -27.11 9.27
CA LEU A 65 -0.83 -28.06 9.97
C LEU A 65 -0.53 -29.28 9.07
N GLN A 66 -1.55 -29.79 8.38
CA GLN A 66 -1.47 -30.90 7.44
C GLN A 66 -0.49 -30.63 6.29
N GLU A 67 -0.58 -29.48 5.62
CA GLU A 67 0.35 -29.10 4.55
C GLU A 67 1.81 -29.01 5.03
N ARG A 68 2.01 -28.58 6.29
CA ARG A 68 3.36 -28.50 6.87
C ARG A 68 3.91 -29.88 7.17
N THR A 69 3.11 -30.75 7.79
CA THR A 69 3.44 -32.15 8.05
C THR A 69 3.84 -32.82 6.74
N ASP A 70 2.98 -32.78 5.73
CA ASP A 70 3.18 -33.48 4.47
C ASP A 70 4.45 -33.01 3.74
N ARG A 71 4.70 -31.70 3.75
CA ARG A 71 5.91 -31.12 3.15
C ARG A 71 7.19 -31.51 3.91
N LEU A 72 7.15 -31.53 5.23
CA LEU A 72 8.29 -31.92 6.07
C LEU A 72 8.57 -33.42 5.94
N THR A 73 7.54 -34.25 6.04
CA THR A 73 7.61 -35.70 5.82
C THR A 73 8.19 -36.00 4.47
N LYS A 74 7.64 -35.43 3.38
CA LYS A 74 8.16 -35.64 2.02
C LYS A 74 9.62 -35.20 1.91
N LYS A 75 9.96 -34.01 2.40
CA LYS A 75 11.33 -33.49 2.32
C LYS A 75 12.35 -34.38 3.06
N ILE A 76 11.96 -34.99 4.17
CA ILE A 76 12.83 -35.89 4.94
C ILE A 76 12.88 -37.26 4.26
N ALA A 77 11.74 -37.81 3.88
CA ALA A 77 11.64 -39.09 3.16
C ALA A 77 12.48 -39.09 1.88
N ASP A 78 12.38 -38.04 1.06
CA ASP A 78 13.15 -37.87 -0.18
C ASP A 78 14.68 -37.70 0.05
N LYS A 79 15.09 -37.29 1.27
CA LYS A 79 16.50 -37.03 1.58
C LYS A 79 17.25 -38.23 2.14
N VAL A 80 16.51 -39.17 2.71
CA VAL A 80 17.06 -40.35 3.40
C VAL A 80 16.46 -41.65 2.85
N ASP A 81 15.79 -41.56 1.70
CA ASP A 81 15.18 -42.67 0.96
C ASP A 81 14.34 -43.61 1.83
N LEU A 82 13.39 -43.04 2.57
CA LEU A 82 12.51 -43.81 3.44
C LEU A 82 11.54 -44.69 2.64
N SER A 83 11.26 -45.89 3.15
CA SER A 83 10.18 -46.73 2.64
C SER A 83 8.80 -46.10 2.90
N ALA A 84 7.76 -46.59 2.22
CA ALA A 84 6.39 -46.13 2.43
C ALA A 84 5.93 -46.28 3.90
N GLU A 85 6.30 -47.40 4.53
CA GLU A 85 5.93 -47.72 5.90
C GLU A 85 6.66 -46.81 6.91
N GLN A 86 7.95 -46.55 6.69
CA GLN A 86 8.74 -45.59 7.48
C GLN A 86 8.24 -44.15 7.30
N THR A 87 7.81 -43.80 6.09
CA THR A 87 7.27 -42.47 5.77
C THR A 87 5.99 -42.20 6.54
N GLU A 88 5.09 -43.19 6.67
CA GLU A 88 3.85 -43.03 7.44
C GLU A 88 4.13 -42.89 8.94
N GLN A 89 5.05 -43.69 9.49
CA GLN A 89 5.49 -43.53 10.88
C GLN A 89 6.11 -42.14 11.13
N LEU A 90 6.96 -41.67 10.22
CA LEU A 90 7.54 -40.33 10.30
C LEU A 90 6.46 -39.25 10.24
N ARG A 91 5.44 -39.42 9.40
CA ARG A 91 4.31 -38.48 9.30
C ARG A 91 3.58 -38.33 10.62
N ALA A 92 3.29 -39.43 11.30
CA ALA A 92 2.64 -39.41 12.60
C ALA A 92 3.47 -38.64 13.64
N ILE A 93 4.77 -38.91 13.72
CA ILE A 93 5.69 -38.23 14.64
C ILE A 93 5.76 -36.73 14.35
N ILE A 94 5.92 -36.35 13.07
CA ILE A 94 6.00 -34.93 12.69
C ILE A 94 4.69 -34.21 13.02
N LYS A 95 3.54 -34.85 12.76
CA LYS A 95 2.23 -34.28 13.07
C LYS A 95 2.12 -33.96 14.56
N GLU A 96 2.37 -34.95 15.42
CA GLU A 96 2.32 -34.80 16.88
C GLU A 96 3.23 -33.66 17.36
N ARG A 97 4.48 -33.62 16.88
CA ARG A 97 5.44 -32.57 17.29
C ARG A 97 5.04 -31.19 16.81
N LEU A 98 4.46 -31.07 15.61
CA LEU A 98 3.97 -29.78 15.12
C LEU A 98 2.73 -29.31 15.90
N GLU A 99 1.87 -30.21 16.36
CA GLU A 99 0.73 -29.89 17.24
C GLU A 99 1.21 -29.36 18.59
N GLU A 100 2.19 -30.04 19.20
CA GLU A 100 2.81 -29.62 20.47
C GLU A 100 3.53 -28.26 20.35
N ILE A 101 4.23 -28.02 19.24
CA ILE A 101 4.84 -26.70 18.99
C ILE A 101 3.78 -25.61 18.87
N GLU A 102 2.66 -25.89 18.20
CA GLU A 102 1.58 -24.91 18.05
C GLU A 102 0.88 -24.63 19.38
N SER A 103 0.68 -25.64 20.25
CA SER A 103 0.12 -25.44 21.58
C SER A 103 1.03 -24.57 22.45
N ILE A 104 2.33 -24.86 22.51
CA ILE A 104 3.33 -24.05 23.22
C ILE A 104 3.31 -22.62 22.68
N ARG A 105 3.22 -22.45 21.35
CA ARG A 105 3.16 -21.13 20.73
C ARG A 105 1.92 -20.36 21.17
N LEU A 106 0.76 -21.00 21.25
CA LEU A 106 -0.49 -20.37 21.71
C LEU A 106 -0.37 -19.90 23.17
N GLU A 107 0.28 -20.68 24.02
CA GLU A 107 0.52 -20.32 25.43
C GLU A 107 1.55 -19.20 25.61
N MET A 108 2.63 -19.22 24.83
CA MET A 108 3.72 -18.24 24.95
C MET A 108 3.42 -16.92 24.23
N SER A 109 2.62 -16.94 23.15
CA SER A 109 2.28 -15.75 22.38
C SER A 109 1.75 -14.58 23.22
N PRO A 110 0.77 -14.75 24.13
CA PRO A 110 0.27 -13.64 24.95
C PRO A 110 1.33 -13.08 25.88
N LYS A 111 2.17 -13.94 26.47
CA LYS A 111 3.29 -13.52 27.35
C LYS A 111 4.29 -12.68 26.57
N MET A 112 4.66 -13.12 25.37
CA MET A 112 5.57 -12.38 24.48
C MET A 112 4.97 -11.05 24.03
N GLN A 113 3.67 -11.01 23.72
CA GLN A 113 2.97 -9.78 23.36
C GLN A 113 2.97 -8.77 24.52
N ALA A 114 2.71 -9.22 25.75
CA ALA A 114 2.74 -8.37 26.92
C ALA A 114 4.14 -7.76 27.14
N GLN A 115 5.20 -8.58 27.04
CA GLN A 115 6.58 -8.07 27.16
C GLN A 115 6.94 -7.08 26.06
N ALA A 116 6.50 -7.34 24.83
CA ALA A 116 6.71 -6.41 23.72
C ALA A 116 5.97 -5.07 23.97
N GLN A 117 4.76 -5.09 24.53
CA GLN A 117 4.02 -3.86 24.85
C GLN A 117 4.69 -3.08 25.97
N LEU A 118 5.20 -3.76 27.01
CA LEU A 118 5.97 -3.12 28.08
C LEU A 118 7.24 -2.45 27.54
N LEU A 119 7.94 -3.11 26.61
CA LEU A 119 9.11 -2.53 25.96
C LEU A 119 8.75 -1.26 25.17
N ASP A 120 7.65 -1.30 24.40
CA ASP A 120 7.16 -0.13 23.66
C ASP A 120 6.80 1.03 24.57
N ALA A 121 6.10 0.75 25.67
CA ALA A 121 5.69 1.74 26.66
C ALA A 121 6.88 2.38 27.39
N LYS A 122 7.98 1.64 27.60
CA LYS A 122 9.20 2.17 28.22
C LYS A 122 10.07 2.97 27.26
N ILE A 123 10.15 2.55 25.99
CA ILE A 123 11.03 3.19 25.01
C ILE A 123 10.36 4.44 24.41
N THR A 124 9.07 4.40 24.09
CA THR A 124 8.37 5.49 23.39
C THR A 124 8.51 6.87 24.07
N PRO A 125 8.45 7.00 25.42
CA PRO A 125 8.62 8.28 26.11
C PRO A 125 10.04 8.87 25.98
N LEU A 126 11.05 8.03 25.71
CA LEU A 126 12.45 8.45 25.58
C LEU A 126 12.78 9.00 24.19
N LEU A 127 11.84 8.87 23.23
CA LEU A 127 12.07 9.19 21.84
C LEU A 127 11.46 10.54 21.47
N ASP A 128 12.13 11.26 20.57
CA ASP A 128 11.53 12.38 19.85
C ASP A 128 10.53 11.90 18.76
N ASP A 129 9.77 12.82 18.15
CA ASP A 129 8.71 12.45 17.20
C ASP A 129 9.24 11.80 15.90
N ARG A 130 10.45 12.19 15.46
CA ARG A 130 11.10 11.57 14.30
C ARG A 130 11.52 10.14 14.63
N GLN A 131 12.05 9.92 15.82
CA GLN A 131 12.48 8.63 16.34
C GLN A 131 11.29 7.69 16.60
N LYS A 132 10.18 8.19 17.16
CA LYS A 132 8.94 7.41 17.35
C LYS A 132 8.45 6.79 16.04
N THR A 133 8.54 7.54 14.94
CA THR A 133 8.12 7.06 13.62
C THR A 133 9.01 5.91 13.12
N LYS A 134 10.32 5.99 13.34
CA LYS A 134 11.26 4.90 13.02
C LYS A 134 11.07 3.70 13.96
N TRP A 135 10.85 3.96 15.24
CA TRP A 135 10.61 2.96 16.26
C TRP A 135 9.36 2.14 15.97
N LYS A 136 8.22 2.76 15.64
CA LYS A 136 6.99 2.03 15.26
C LYS A 136 7.22 1.06 14.10
N LYS A 137 7.99 1.47 13.08
CA LYS A 137 8.35 0.59 11.94
C LYS A 137 9.24 -0.57 12.39
N LEU A 138 10.25 -0.29 13.22
CA LEU A 138 11.16 -1.30 13.74
C LEU A 138 10.41 -2.29 14.64
N TYR A 139 9.60 -1.80 15.56
CA TYR A 139 8.77 -2.57 16.48
C TYR A 139 7.84 -3.53 15.75
N ALA A 140 7.09 -3.02 14.76
CA ALA A 140 6.21 -3.85 13.93
C ALA A 140 6.99 -4.93 13.16
N LYS A 141 8.23 -4.65 12.73
CA LYS A 141 9.09 -5.63 12.05
C LYS A 141 9.61 -6.69 13.01
N LEU A 142 10.13 -6.29 14.17
CA LEU A 142 10.71 -7.19 15.17
C LEU A 142 9.67 -8.16 15.75
N PHE A 143 8.50 -7.64 16.08
CA PHE A 143 7.46 -8.41 16.76
C PHE A 143 6.37 -8.92 15.81
N ARG A 144 6.56 -8.83 14.48
CA ARG A 144 5.59 -9.27 13.46
C ARG A 144 5.09 -10.70 13.67
N ARG A 145 5.93 -11.58 14.22
CA ARG A 145 5.62 -13.01 14.40
C ARG A 145 4.74 -13.28 15.64
N TRP A 146 4.70 -12.34 16.57
CA TRP A 146 4.05 -12.46 17.89
C TRP A 146 2.89 -11.46 18.07
N LEU A 147 2.93 -10.33 17.36
CA LEU A 147 1.85 -9.36 17.30
C LEU A 147 0.78 -9.86 16.31
N ASN A 148 -0.34 -10.35 16.85
CA ASN A 148 -1.51 -10.71 16.03
C ASN A 148 -2.27 -9.46 15.51
N LYS A 149 -1.96 -8.25 16.01
CA LYS A 149 -2.45 -6.96 15.53
C LYS A 149 -1.31 -5.93 15.59
N PRO A 150 -1.18 -4.99 14.62
CA PRO A 150 -0.30 -3.83 14.83
C PRO A 150 -0.71 -3.16 16.15
N PRO A 151 0.23 -2.64 16.95
CA PRO A 151 -0.11 -2.01 18.21
C PRO A 151 -1.10 -0.88 17.93
N THR A 152 -2.37 -1.09 18.33
CA THR A 152 -3.30 0.01 18.48
C THR A 152 -2.63 0.93 19.47
N THR A 153 -2.29 2.14 19.03
CA THR A 153 -1.84 3.21 19.91
C THR A 153 -3.02 3.50 20.85
N GLN A 154 -3.15 2.72 21.91
CA GLN A 154 -4.00 3.08 23.04
C GLN A 154 -3.24 4.19 23.76
N PRO A 155 -3.75 5.43 23.79
CA PRO A 155 -3.17 6.45 24.65
C PRO A 155 -3.25 5.94 26.08
N ALA A 156 -2.11 5.96 26.77
CA ALA A 156 -2.00 5.50 28.13
C ALA A 156 -2.99 6.26 29.03
N THR A 157 -4.12 5.64 29.37
CA THR A 157 -4.88 6.00 30.58
C THR A 157 -4.12 5.43 31.76
N GLN A 158 -3.34 6.30 32.42
CA GLN A 158 -2.78 6.02 33.74
C GLN A 158 -3.94 5.86 34.74
N PRO A 159 -3.93 4.85 35.63
CA PRO A 159 -4.79 4.86 36.79
C PRO A 159 -4.20 5.82 37.84
N THR A 160 -5.05 6.73 38.32
CA THR A 160 -4.81 7.67 39.43
C THR A 160 -4.58 6.96 40.75
#